data_AF-A0A091JYY1-F1
#
_entry.id   AF-A0A091JYY1-F1
#
_cell.length_a   1.000
_cell.length_b   1.000
_cell.length_c   1.000
_cell.angle_alpha   90.00
_cell.angle_beta   90.00
_cell.angle_gamma   90.00
#
_symmetry.space_group_name_H-M   'P 1'
#
loop_
_entity.id
_entity.type
_entity.pdbx_description
1 polymer ?
#
loop_
_entity_poly.entity_id
_entity_poly.type
_entity_poly.pdbx_seq_one_letter_code
_entity_poly.pdbx_strand_id
1 'polypeptide(L)'
;MACDKSSVLRGLLFSSLLHLTLSHAGVFLEKGQALSVLKRPRRANKGFLEEMLKGSLERECLEETCSYEEAFEALESTEQTDVFWSNYQVCQGLRKSRTVLDACLEGNCSLGLGQNYRGTISYTKSGIECQVWTSKYPHIPKFNATIHPSLVENYCRNPDNNPEGPWCYTRDPTVEREECPIPVCGQERTTVKFTPRVTPPAPQEPCHADKGMLYTGSLSVTVSGAKCLPWNSEKAQEVLQGKHSEPEVKLLGNYCRNPDGDEEGVWCVTEQAPGFGYCDLHYCDSSLEDGSDQAEGMAGRSTLPREFKTFFDEKTFGSGEADCGTRPLFEKKKVTDKSEKELLESYIGGRVVQGDDAEIGSSPWQVMLYKKSPQELLCGASLISDSWILTAAHCLYYPPWDKNLTTNDILVRIGKHIRAKYEKNQEKIALLDKIIIHPKYNWKENMDRDIALMHLKRPIIFSEYIHPVCLPTKEVVQRLMLAGYKGRVTGWGNLKETWAANPSNLPTVLQQLNVPIVDQNTCKESTKVKVTDNMFCAGYSPEDSKRGDACEGDSGGPFVMKNPDDNRWYQVGIVSWGEGCDRDGKYGFYTHVFRLKKWLRKTIEKHGR
;
A
#
# COMPACT_ATOMS: atom_id res chain seq x y z
N MET A 1 -84.93 -49.84 2.25
CA MET A 1 -83.49 -49.67 2.05
C MET A 1 -83.25 -48.28 1.47
N ALA A 2 -83.02 -47.30 2.35
CA ALA A 2 -82.68 -45.94 1.96
C ALA A 2 -81.17 -45.89 1.69
N CYS A 3 -80.77 -45.70 0.43
CA CYS A 3 -79.37 -45.50 0.08
C CYS A 3 -79.07 -44.01 0.23
N ASP A 4 -78.29 -43.69 1.26
CA ASP A 4 -77.98 -42.33 1.71
C ASP A 4 -77.05 -41.61 0.72
N LYS A 5 -77.64 -40.72 -0.10
CA LYS A 5 -76.91 -39.88 -1.07
C LYS A 5 -75.92 -38.90 -0.41
N SER A 6 -75.99 -38.70 0.91
CA SER A 6 -75.06 -37.86 1.68
C SER A 6 -73.67 -38.49 1.83
N SER A 7 -73.60 -39.83 1.92
CA SER A 7 -72.34 -40.58 2.10
C SER A 7 -71.46 -40.52 0.85
N VAL A 8 -72.06 -40.61 -0.35
CA VAL A 8 -71.34 -40.57 -1.63
C VAL A 8 -70.75 -39.18 -1.91
N LEU A 9 -71.49 -38.11 -1.58
CA LEU A 9 -71.02 -36.74 -1.78
C LEU A 9 -69.89 -36.39 -0.80
N ARG A 10 -69.98 -36.86 0.46
CA ARG A 10 -68.90 -36.70 1.44
C ARG A 10 -67.64 -37.50 1.07
N GLY A 11 -67.79 -38.70 0.51
CA GLY A 11 -66.67 -39.49 -0.01
C GLY A 11 -65.95 -38.82 -1.18
N LEU A 12 -66.70 -38.22 -2.12
CA LEU A 12 -66.13 -37.48 -3.25
C LEU A 12 -65.43 -36.18 -2.82
N LEU A 13 -66.01 -35.45 -1.86
CA LEU A 13 -65.39 -34.24 -1.30
C LEU A 13 -64.12 -34.58 -0.50
N PHE A 14 -64.12 -35.64 0.31
CA PHE A 14 -62.90 -36.08 1.01
C PHE A 14 -61.82 -36.57 0.04
N SER A 15 -62.19 -37.28 -1.03
CA SER A 15 -61.25 -37.71 -2.09
C SER A 15 -60.63 -36.51 -2.81
N SER A 16 -61.41 -35.44 -3.07
CA SER A 16 -60.90 -34.22 -3.70
C SER A 16 -59.98 -33.41 -2.77
N LEU A 17 -60.29 -33.35 -1.47
CA LEU A 17 -59.41 -32.70 -0.48
C LEU A 17 -58.11 -33.48 -0.25
N LEU A 18 -58.16 -34.82 -0.26
CA LEU A 18 -56.96 -35.65 -0.11
C LEU A 18 -56.00 -35.48 -1.30
N HIS A 19 -56.54 -35.31 -2.52
CA HIS A 19 -55.74 -35.03 -3.72
C HIS A 19 -55.10 -33.64 -3.70
N LEU A 20 -55.74 -32.64 -3.08
CA LEU A 20 -55.17 -31.29 -2.92
C LEU A 20 -54.04 -31.22 -1.87
N THR A 21 -54.03 -32.14 -0.90
CA THR A 21 -52.98 -32.17 0.14
C THR A 21 -51.77 -33.05 -0.18
N LEU A 22 -51.88 -33.96 -1.16
CA LEU A 22 -50.81 -34.89 -1.55
C LEU A 22 -49.88 -34.37 -2.66
N SER A 23 -50.13 -33.19 -3.22
CA SER A 23 -49.24 -32.55 -4.20
C SER A 23 -48.24 -31.60 -3.52
N HIS A 24 -47.30 -32.16 -2.76
CA HIS A 24 -46.11 -31.45 -2.28
C HIS A 24 -44.84 -32.00 -2.94
N ALA A 25 -44.84 -32.03 -4.27
CA ALA A 25 -43.63 -32.06 -5.08
C ALA A 25 -43.74 -30.89 -6.05
N GLY A 26 -42.72 -30.03 -6.08
CA GLY A 26 -42.74 -28.69 -6.66
C GLY A 26 -43.56 -28.56 -7.95
N VAL A 27 -44.66 -27.81 -7.88
CA VAL A 27 -45.53 -27.50 -9.03
C VAL A 27 -44.90 -26.41 -9.92
N PHE A 28 -43.80 -25.79 -9.48
CA PHE A 28 -43.04 -24.82 -10.25
C PHE A 28 -41.73 -25.44 -10.72
N LEU A 29 -41.60 -25.58 -12.04
CA LEU A 29 -40.32 -25.82 -12.70
C LEU A 29 -39.48 -24.54 -12.60
N GLU A 30 -38.18 -24.66 -12.35
CA GLU A 30 -37.26 -23.53 -12.51
C GLU A 30 -37.35 -22.97 -13.94
N LYS A 31 -37.15 -21.65 -14.11
CA LYS A 31 -37.38 -20.93 -15.38
C LYS A 31 -36.70 -21.61 -16.58
N GLY A 32 -35.51 -22.20 -16.39
CA GLY A 32 -34.79 -22.95 -17.41
C GLY A 32 -35.41 -24.31 -17.78
N GLN A 33 -36.03 -25.02 -16.83
CA GLN A 33 -36.67 -26.32 -17.05
C GLN A 33 -38.10 -26.18 -17.63
N ALA A 34 -38.82 -25.10 -17.28
CA ALA A 34 -40.17 -24.82 -17.80
C ALA A 34 -40.23 -24.68 -19.34
N LEU A 35 -39.15 -24.16 -19.94
CA LEU A 35 -38.99 -24.00 -21.40
C LEU A 35 -38.92 -25.33 -22.17
N SER A 36 -38.60 -26.44 -21.50
CA SER A 36 -38.57 -27.77 -22.13
C SER A 36 -39.95 -28.43 -22.21
N VAL A 37 -40.87 -28.07 -21.31
CA VAL A 37 -42.20 -28.68 -21.16
C VAL A 37 -43.25 -27.95 -22.01
N LEU A 38 -43.18 -26.61 -22.07
CA LEU A 38 -44.03 -25.80 -22.94
C LEU A 38 -43.23 -25.38 -24.17
N LYS A 39 -43.31 -26.16 -25.26
CA LYS A 39 -42.98 -25.65 -26.60
C LYS A 39 -44.03 -24.59 -26.99
N ARG A 40 -43.91 -23.37 -26.47
CA ARG A 40 -44.64 -22.23 -27.04
C ARG A 40 -44.11 -22.04 -28.46
N PRO A 41 -44.96 -22.02 -29.49
CA PRO A 41 -44.52 -21.54 -30.80
C PRO A 41 -43.97 -20.12 -30.61
N ARG A 42 -42.89 -19.77 -31.33
CA ARG A 42 -42.46 -18.37 -31.44
C ARG A 42 -43.71 -17.54 -31.71
N ARG A 43 -43.91 -16.46 -30.97
CA ARG A 43 -44.93 -15.45 -31.31
C ARG A 43 -44.40 -14.70 -32.53
N ALA A 44 -44.29 -15.40 -33.66
CA ALA A 44 -43.80 -14.83 -34.90
C ALA A 44 -44.70 -13.65 -35.28
N ASN A 45 -44.07 -12.52 -35.51
CA ASN A 45 -44.49 -11.41 -36.37
C ASN A 45 -45.60 -11.81 -37.35
N LYS A 46 -46.86 -11.51 -37.01
CA LYS A 46 -48.00 -11.54 -37.94
C LYS A 46 -49.08 -10.56 -37.50
N GLY A 47 -48.88 -9.26 -37.71
CA GLY A 47 -50.00 -8.30 -37.70
C GLY A 47 -49.65 -6.82 -37.82
N PHE A 48 -50.53 -6.06 -38.47
CA PHE A 48 -50.49 -4.61 -38.69
C PHE A 48 -50.52 -3.74 -37.39
N LEU A 49 -50.63 -4.35 -36.21
CA LEU A 49 -50.85 -3.65 -34.93
C LEU A 49 -49.79 -3.97 -33.85
N GLU A 50 -48.73 -4.70 -34.19
CA GLU A 50 -47.66 -5.07 -33.25
C GLU A 50 -46.93 -3.85 -32.67
N GLU A 51 -46.74 -2.84 -33.51
CA GLU A 51 -46.16 -1.52 -33.19
C GLU A 51 -47.01 -0.68 -32.22
N MET A 52 -48.25 -1.10 -31.92
CA MET A 52 -49.10 -0.45 -30.91
C MET A 52 -48.93 -1.05 -29.49
N LEU A 53 -48.19 -2.15 -29.35
CA LEU A 53 -47.91 -2.76 -28.05
C LEU A 53 -46.66 -2.12 -27.43
N LYS A 54 -46.62 -2.02 -26.10
CA LYS A 54 -45.41 -1.58 -25.41
C LYS A 54 -44.25 -2.54 -25.73
N GLY A 55 -43.12 -1.97 -26.16
CA GLY A 55 -41.90 -2.69 -26.49
C GLY A 55 -41.46 -3.60 -25.36
N SER A 56 -41.01 -4.81 -25.69
CA SER A 56 -40.65 -5.83 -24.70
C SER A 56 -39.37 -6.54 -25.11
N LEU A 57 -38.29 -6.30 -24.36
CA LEU A 57 -36.97 -6.89 -24.60
C LEU A 57 -37.01 -8.43 -24.73
N GLU A 58 -37.84 -9.10 -23.91
CA GLU A 58 -38.00 -10.55 -23.95
C GLU A 58 -38.57 -11.05 -25.30
N ARG A 59 -39.47 -10.28 -25.91
CA ARG A 59 -40.18 -10.65 -27.13
C ARG A 59 -39.37 -10.28 -28.37
N GLU A 60 -38.91 -9.03 -28.42
CA GLU A 60 -38.29 -8.46 -29.62
C GLU A 60 -36.83 -8.88 -29.75
N CYS A 61 -36.07 -8.83 -28.66
CA CYS A 61 -34.64 -9.10 -28.72
C CYS A 61 -34.24 -10.52 -28.30
N LEU A 62 -34.97 -11.12 -27.37
CA LEU A 62 -34.56 -12.35 -26.71
C LEU A 62 -35.16 -13.61 -27.35
N GLU A 63 -36.41 -13.52 -27.82
CA GLU A 63 -37.07 -14.55 -28.63
C GLU A 63 -36.78 -14.37 -30.15
N GLU A 64 -36.56 -13.12 -30.59
CA GLU A 64 -36.35 -12.73 -32.00
C GLU A 64 -35.04 -11.92 -32.22
N THR A 65 -34.81 -11.45 -33.45
CA THR A 65 -33.74 -10.49 -33.75
C THR A 65 -34.32 -9.10 -33.67
N CYS A 66 -33.78 -8.24 -32.81
CA CYS A 66 -34.20 -6.85 -32.78
C CYS A 66 -33.17 -5.89 -33.41
N SER A 67 -33.63 -4.71 -33.83
CA SER A 67 -32.81 -3.54 -34.15
C SER A 67 -32.46 -2.73 -32.89
N TYR A 68 -31.57 -1.74 -33.04
CA TYR A 68 -31.22 -0.84 -31.94
C TYR A 68 -32.43 -0.02 -31.50
N GLU A 69 -33.23 0.42 -32.47
CA GLU A 69 -34.45 1.18 -32.25
C GLU A 69 -35.48 0.38 -31.45
N GLU A 70 -35.69 -0.90 -31.76
CA GLU A 70 -36.59 -1.78 -31.00
C GLU A 70 -36.08 -2.01 -29.56
N ALA A 71 -34.77 -2.18 -29.39
CA ALA A 71 -34.17 -2.26 -28.05
C ALA A 71 -34.35 -0.95 -27.26
N PHE A 72 -34.25 0.20 -27.93
CA PHE A 72 -34.48 1.51 -27.33
C PHE A 72 -35.95 1.71 -26.93
N GLU A 73 -36.89 1.30 -27.77
CA GLU A 73 -38.32 1.36 -27.49
C GLU A 73 -38.71 0.47 -26.30
N ALA A 74 -38.02 -0.64 -26.09
CA ALA A 74 -38.22 -1.52 -24.94
C ALA A 74 -37.61 -0.97 -23.63
N LEU A 75 -36.46 -0.28 -23.69
CA LEU A 75 -35.71 0.18 -22.51
C LEU A 75 -35.97 1.64 -22.13
N GLU A 76 -36.49 2.44 -23.05
CA GLU A 76 -36.83 3.87 -22.86
C GLU A 76 -35.65 4.71 -22.30
N SER A 77 -34.40 4.27 -22.50
CA SER A 77 -33.19 4.89 -21.97
C SER A 77 -31.99 4.64 -22.88
N THR A 78 -31.34 5.72 -23.32
CA THR A 78 -30.15 5.64 -24.19
C THR A 78 -29.02 4.87 -23.52
N GLU A 79 -28.73 5.15 -22.25
CA GLU A 79 -27.64 4.52 -21.50
C GLU A 79 -27.87 3.00 -21.33
N GLN A 80 -29.09 2.59 -20.97
CA GLN A 80 -29.42 1.17 -20.83
C GLN A 80 -29.41 0.45 -22.18
N THR A 81 -29.84 1.14 -23.25
CA THR A 81 -29.86 0.59 -24.61
C THR A 81 -28.46 0.37 -25.13
N ASP A 82 -27.53 1.31 -24.93
CA ASP A 82 -26.14 1.16 -25.35
C ASP A 82 -25.44 -0.02 -24.65
N VAL A 83 -25.67 -0.17 -23.34
CA VAL A 83 -25.14 -1.30 -22.56
C VAL A 83 -25.71 -2.62 -23.07
N PHE A 84 -27.04 -2.70 -23.22
CA PHE A 84 -27.71 -3.88 -23.73
C PHE A 84 -27.24 -4.25 -25.14
N TRP A 85 -27.19 -3.27 -26.03
CA TRP A 85 -26.87 -3.46 -27.44
C TRP A 85 -25.43 -3.96 -27.64
N SER A 86 -24.47 -3.44 -26.88
CA SER A 86 -23.08 -3.90 -26.91
C SER A 86 -22.94 -5.39 -26.57
N ASN A 87 -23.68 -5.88 -25.56
CA ASN A 87 -23.70 -7.29 -25.19
C ASN A 87 -24.51 -8.11 -26.21
N TYR A 88 -25.62 -7.57 -26.71
CA TYR A 88 -26.52 -8.23 -27.64
C TYR A 88 -25.84 -8.60 -28.96
N GLN A 89 -25.05 -7.67 -29.53
CA GLN A 89 -24.28 -7.91 -30.74
C GLN A 89 -23.28 -9.06 -30.58
N VAL A 90 -22.64 -9.17 -29.41
CA VAL A 90 -21.70 -10.26 -29.10
C VAL A 90 -22.45 -11.59 -28.93
N CYS A 91 -23.55 -11.59 -28.18
CA CYS A 91 -24.27 -12.80 -27.78
C CYS A 91 -25.26 -13.35 -28.83
N GLN A 92 -25.55 -12.61 -29.91
CA GLN A 92 -26.53 -12.98 -30.94
C GLN A 92 -26.32 -14.39 -31.52
N GLY A 93 -25.07 -14.87 -31.61
CA GLY A 93 -24.73 -16.20 -32.11
C GLY A 93 -25.20 -17.38 -31.23
N LEU A 94 -25.59 -17.12 -29.97
CA LEU A 94 -25.93 -18.14 -28.97
C LEU A 94 -27.44 -18.41 -28.81
N ARG A 95 -28.30 -17.83 -29.64
CA ARG A 95 -29.78 -17.93 -29.56
C ARG A 95 -30.37 -19.34 -29.58
N LYS A 96 -29.59 -20.37 -29.92
CA LYS A 96 -30.04 -21.77 -29.93
C LYS A 96 -30.37 -22.29 -28.52
N SER A 97 -29.73 -21.76 -27.49
CA SER A 97 -29.99 -22.11 -26.10
C SER A 97 -30.30 -20.84 -25.30
N ARG A 98 -31.54 -20.75 -24.80
CA ARG A 98 -32.01 -19.59 -24.06
C ARG A 98 -31.16 -19.34 -22.80
N THR A 99 -30.83 -20.40 -22.07
CA THR A 99 -30.02 -20.33 -20.85
C THR A 99 -28.60 -19.82 -21.10
N VAL A 100 -27.98 -20.23 -22.22
CA VAL A 100 -26.63 -19.78 -22.61
C VAL A 100 -26.64 -18.34 -23.10
N LEU A 101 -27.71 -17.95 -23.82
CA LEU A 101 -27.90 -16.56 -24.24
C LEU A 101 -28.10 -15.63 -23.04
N ASP A 102 -28.93 -16.02 -22.08
CA ASP A 102 -29.16 -15.25 -20.85
C ASP A 102 -27.86 -15.09 -20.05
N ALA A 103 -27.10 -16.17 -19.83
CA ALA A 103 -25.81 -16.11 -19.16
C ALA A 103 -24.79 -15.20 -19.89
N CYS A 104 -24.84 -15.13 -21.23
CA CYS A 104 -23.98 -14.27 -22.03
C CYS A 104 -24.37 -12.79 -21.89
N LEU A 105 -25.68 -12.48 -21.92
CA LEU A 105 -26.21 -11.12 -21.82
C LEU A 105 -26.07 -10.55 -20.40
N GLU A 106 -26.22 -11.40 -19.38
CA GLU A 106 -25.93 -11.08 -17.98
C GLU A 106 -24.42 -10.90 -17.72
N GLY A 107 -23.56 -11.39 -18.62
CA GLY A 107 -22.11 -11.27 -18.53
C GLY A 107 -21.47 -12.24 -17.53
N ASN A 108 -22.16 -13.33 -17.17
CA ASN A 108 -21.69 -14.37 -16.25
C ASN A 108 -20.62 -15.29 -16.88
N CYS A 109 -20.49 -15.26 -18.20
CA CYS A 109 -19.51 -16.03 -18.95
C CYS A 109 -18.88 -15.18 -20.07
N SER A 110 -17.74 -15.62 -20.56
CA SER A 110 -17.01 -14.98 -21.66
C SER A 110 -17.36 -15.63 -23.01
N LEU A 111 -17.66 -14.80 -24.00
CA LEU A 111 -17.73 -15.21 -25.41
C LEU A 111 -16.61 -14.51 -26.21
N GLY A 112 -15.94 -15.27 -27.09
CA GLY A 112 -14.81 -14.77 -27.87
C GLY A 112 -13.70 -14.21 -26.95
N LEU A 113 -13.41 -12.92 -27.08
CA LEU A 113 -12.42 -12.20 -26.26
C LEU A 113 -12.95 -11.80 -24.87
N GLY A 114 -14.24 -11.99 -24.58
CA GLY A 114 -14.82 -11.69 -23.27
C GLY A 114 -15.20 -10.22 -23.06
N GLN A 115 -15.51 -9.49 -24.13
CA GLN A 115 -16.02 -8.11 -24.03
C GLN A 115 -17.39 -8.05 -23.34
N ASN A 116 -18.20 -9.11 -23.42
CA ASN A 116 -19.51 -9.22 -22.75
C ASN A 116 -19.38 -9.52 -21.25
N TYR A 117 -18.19 -9.94 -20.78
CA TYR A 117 -18.03 -10.39 -19.40
C TYR A 117 -18.19 -9.24 -18.40
N ARG A 118 -19.08 -9.42 -17.43
CA ARG A 118 -19.38 -8.48 -16.34
C ARG A 118 -19.36 -9.13 -14.95
N GLY A 119 -19.00 -10.41 -14.87
CA GLY A 119 -18.91 -11.15 -13.61
C GLY A 119 -17.87 -10.60 -12.63
N THR A 120 -17.80 -11.26 -11.47
CA THR A 120 -17.10 -10.80 -10.26
C THR A 120 -15.78 -11.52 -9.98
N ILE A 121 -15.28 -12.35 -10.90
CA ILE A 121 -13.96 -12.99 -10.75
C ILE A 121 -12.88 -11.91 -10.60
N SER A 122 -12.14 -11.98 -9.49
CA SER A 122 -11.11 -11.02 -9.06
C SER A 122 -9.78 -11.70 -8.73
N TYR A 123 -9.49 -12.82 -9.38
CA TYR A 123 -8.22 -13.54 -9.26
C TYR A 123 -7.74 -14.03 -10.62
N THR A 124 -6.43 -14.10 -10.78
CA THR A 124 -5.77 -14.48 -12.03
C THR A 124 -5.65 -16.01 -12.17
N LYS A 125 -5.19 -16.48 -13.33
CA LYS A 125 -4.96 -17.91 -13.58
C LYS A 125 -3.95 -18.53 -12.60
N SER A 126 -3.05 -17.74 -12.03
CA SER A 126 -2.08 -18.19 -11.02
C SER A 126 -2.55 -18.04 -9.58
N GLY A 127 -3.77 -17.55 -9.36
CA GLY A 127 -4.36 -17.33 -8.04
C GLY A 127 -3.96 -16.02 -7.37
N ILE A 128 -3.33 -15.10 -8.10
CA ILE A 128 -3.00 -13.77 -7.59
C ILE A 128 -4.28 -12.93 -7.53
N GLU A 129 -4.47 -12.21 -6.44
CA GLU A 129 -5.60 -11.30 -6.28
C GLU A 129 -5.45 -10.09 -7.20
N CYS A 130 -6.57 -9.68 -7.81
CA CYS A 130 -6.58 -8.53 -8.70
C CYS A 130 -6.46 -7.21 -7.93
N GLN A 131 -5.70 -6.28 -8.51
CA GLN A 131 -5.66 -4.88 -8.14
C GLN A 131 -6.97 -4.19 -8.55
N VAL A 132 -7.46 -3.30 -7.70
CA VAL A 132 -8.62 -2.44 -8.00
C VAL A 132 -8.27 -1.53 -9.18
N TRP A 133 -9.14 -1.41 -10.18
CA TRP A 133 -8.87 -0.66 -11.42
C TRP A 133 -8.58 0.84 -11.20
N THR A 134 -9.05 1.39 -10.09
CA THR A 134 -8.76 2.77 -9.67
C THR A 134 -7.46 2.88 -8.88
N SER A 135 -6.98 1.80 -8.25
CA SER A 135 -5.74 1.76 -7.48
C SER A 135 -4.54 2.00 -8.38
N LYS A 136 -3.54 2.73 -7.87
CA LYS A 136 -2.23 2.93 -8.52
C LYS A 136 -1.13 2.07 -7.93
N TYR A 137 -1.50 1.19 -7.00
CA TYR A 137 -0.57 0.32 -6.29
C TYR A 137 -0.99 -1.15 -6.42
N PRO A 138 -0.04 -2.07 -6.70
CA PRO A 138 1.38 -1.81 -6.99
C PRO A 138 1.66 -1.23 -8.38
N HIS A 139 0.75 -1.38 -9.34
CA HIS A 139 0.96 -0.94 -10.73
C HIS A 139 0.15 0.32 -11.04
N ILE A 140 0.68 1.23 -11.87
CA ILE A 140 -0.11 2.36 -12.37
C ILE A 140 -0.95 1.88 -13.56
N PRO A 141 -2.30 1.87 -13.48
CA PRO A 141 -3.12 1.38 -14.58
C PRO A 141 -3.05 2.31 -15.79
N LYS A 142 -2.86 1.71 -16.98
CA LYS A 142 -3.04 2.38 -18.28
C LYS A 142 -4.52 2.50 -18.63
N PHE A 143 -5.33 1.54 -18.18
CA PHE A 143 -6.79 1.54 -18.31
C PHE A 143 -7.42 1.80 -16.95
N ASN A 144 -8.28 2.82 -16.86
CA ASN A 144 -8.95 3.19 -15.61
C ASN A 144 -10.45 3.43 -15.82
N ALA A 145 -11.19 3.49 -14.71
CA ALA A 145 -12.64 3.67 -14.71
C ALA A 145 -13.10 4.99 -15.36
N THR A 146 -12.25 6.01 -15.38
CA THR A 146 -12.54 7.31 -16.02
C THR A 146 -12.58 7.18 -17.55
N ILE A 147 -11.75 6.32 -18.13
CA ILE A 147 -11.69 6.05 -19.57
C ILE A 147 -12.71 4.96 -19.96
N HIS A 148 -12.88 3.96 -19.10
CA HIS A 148 -13.80 2.84 -19.31
C HIS A 148 -14.70 2.64 -18.08
N PRO A 149 -15.94 3.17 -18.09
CA PRO A 149 -16.86 3.10 -16.95
C PRO A 149 -17.20 1.68 -16.47
N SER A 150 -16.99 0.66 -17.31
CA SER A 150 -17.23 -0.76 -16.98
C SER A 150 -16.15 -1.40 -16.09
N LEU A 151 -15.05 -0.68 -15.81
CA LEU A 151 -13.97 -1.12 -14.93
C LEU A 151 -14.32 -0.80 -13.46
N VAL A 152 -15.05 -1.73 -12.84
CA VAL A 152 -15.57 -1.61 -11.47
C VAL A 152 -14.81 -2.56 -10.54
N GLU A 153 -14.52 -2.09 -9.32
CA GLU A 153 -13.75 -2.81 -8.30
C GLU A 153 -12.41 -3.37 -8.83
N ASN A 154 -12.12 -4.64 -8.57
CA ASN A 154 -10.96 -5.39 -9.05
C ASN A 154 -11.36 -6.57 -9.94
N TYR A 155 -12.53 -6.51 -10.58
CA TYR A 155 -13.02 -7.62 -11.40
C TYR A 155 -12.30 -7.70 -12.75
N CYS A 156 -12.03 -8.91 -13.24
CA CYS A 156 -11.33 -9.09 -14.52
C CYS A 156 -12.15 -8.53 -15.70
N ARG A 157 -11.48 -7.83 -16.61
CA ARG A 157 -12.08 -7.16 -17.78
C ARG A 157 -11.13 -7.26 -18.97
N ASN A 158 -11.60 -6.90 -20.17
CA ASN A 158 -10.76 -6.89 -21.37
C ASN A 158 -10.88 -5.55 -22.13
N PRO A 159 -10.35 -4.45 -21.57
CA PRO A 159 -10.49 -3.12 -22.19
C PRO A 159 -9.63 -2.94 -23.45
N ASP A 160 -8.58 -3.75 -23.64
CA ASP A 160 -7.59 -3.63 -24.72
C ASP A 160 -7.74 -4.68 -25.83
N ASN A 161 -8.82 -5.49 -25.80
CA ASN A 161 -9.05 -6.59 -26.73
C ASN A 161 -7.92 -7.63 -26.74
N ASN A 162 -7.35 -7.94 -25.57
CA ASN A 162 -6.36 -8.99 -25.40
C ASN A 162 -6.86 -10.33 -25.99
N PRO A 163 -6.13 -10.96 -26.92
CA PRO A 163 -6.50 -12.24 -27.53
C PRO A 163 -6.59 -13.39 -26.52
N GLU A 164 -5.89 -13.32 -25.39
CA GLU A 164 -5.92 -14.37 -24.35
C GLU A 164 -7.15 -14.29 -23.44
N GLY A 165 -7.94 -13.21 -23.55
CA GLY A 165 -9.20 -13.02 -22.84
C GLY A 165 -9.11 -11.99 -21.71
N PRO A 166 -10.12 -11.97 -20.80
CA PRO A 166 -10.16 -11.03 -19.70
C PRO A 166 -8.99 -11.19 -18.72
N TRP A 167 -8.49 -10.06 -18.24
CA TRP A 167 -7.33 -9.96 -17.36
C TRP A 167 -7.57 -8.89 -16.28
N CYS A 168 -6.65 -8.80 -15.32
CA CYS A 168 -6.60 -7.71 -14.36
C CYS A 168 -5.15 -7.33 -14.06
N TYR A 169 -4.95 -6.11 -13.57
CA TYR A 169 -3.70 -5.78 -12.89
C TYR A 169 -3.58 -6.63 -11.63
N THR A 170 -2.38 -7.08 -11.27
CA THR A 170 -2.21 -7.99 -10.13
C THR A 170 -1.72 -7.25 -8.89
N ARG A 171 -1.96 -7.81 -7.69
CA ARG A 171 -1.37 -7.33 -6.45
C ARG A 171 0.11 -7.74 -6.26
N ASP A 172 0.67 -8.54 -7.17
CA ASP A 172 2.08 -8.93 -7.16
C ASP A 172 2.91 -7.86 -7.92
N PRO A 173 3.87 -7.17 -7.26
CA PRO A 173 4.71 -6.16 -7.90
C PRO A 173 5.57 -6.69 -9.06
N THR A 174 5.76 -8.01 -9.15
CA THR A 174 6.56 -8.64 -10.21
C THR A 174 5.75 -9.02 -11.44
N VAL A 175 4.42 -8.99 -11.35
CA VAL A 175 3.50 -9.34 -12.43
C VAL A 175 2.53 -8.18 -12.65
N GLU A 176 2.77 -7.35 -13.67
CA GLU A 176 1.92 -6.19 -13.96
C GLU A 176 0.45 -6.59 -14.19
N ARG A 177 0.24 -7.55 -15.09
CA ARG A 177 -1.09 -8.05 -15.47
C ARG A 177 -1.05 -9.53 -15.77
N GLU A 178 -2.17 -10.21 -15.54
CA GLU A 178 -2.33 -11.63 -15.88
C GLU A 178 -3.80 -11.94 -16.21
N GLU A 179 -4.00 -12.92 -17.08
CA GLU A 179 -5.33 -13.38 -17.52
C GLU A 179 -6.08 -14.10 -16.39
N CYS A 180 -7.41 -14.01 -16.45
CA CYS A 180 -8.29 -14.63 -15.47
C CYS A 180 -9.00 -15.86 -16.03
N PRO A 181 -9.21 -16.92 -15.23
CA PRO A 181 -9.86 -18.15 -15.66
C PRO A 181 -11.39 -17.98 -15.73
N ILE A 182 -11.88 -17.26 -16.75
CA ILE A 182 -13.30 -16.93 -16.90
C ILE A 182 -14.06 -18.09 -17.56
N PRO A 183 -15.26 -18.49 -17.09
CA PRO A 183 -16.07 -19.51 -17.74
C PRO A 183 -16.44 -19.14 -19.19
N VAL A 184 -16.33 -20.09 -20.12
CA VAL A 184 -16.72 -19.88 -21.52
C VAL A 184 -18.20 -20.19 -21.71
N CYS A 185 -18.96 -19.29 -22.36
CA CYS A 185 -20.40 -19.46 -22.52
C CYS A 185 -20.78 -20.77 -23.23
N GLY A 186 -21.58 -21.61 -22.56
CA GLY A 186 -22.06 -22.89 -23.09
C GLY A 186 -21.01 -24.00 -23.15
N GLN A 187 -19.86 -23.86 -22.48
CA GLN A 187 -18.80 -24.86 -22.45
C GLN A 187 -18.31 -25.10 -21.02
N GLU A 188 -18.00 -26.35 -20.67
CA GLU A 188 -17.41 -26.71 -19.36
C GLU A 188 -15.89 -26.49 -19.33
N ARG A 189 -15.47 -25.26 -19.68
CA ARG A 189 -14.07 -24.84 -19.59
C ARG A 189 -13.96 -23.34 -19.32
N THR A 190 -12.79 -22.94 -18.87
CA THR A 190 -12.42 -21.54 -18.73
C THR A 190 -11.60 -21.03 -19.92
N THR A 191 -11.49 -19.70 -20.06
CA THR A 191 -10.65 -19.02 -21.06
C THR A 191 -9.19 -19.46 -20.94
N VAL A 192 -8.68 -19.50 -19.72
CA VAL A 192 -7.35 -20.00 -19.35
C VAL A 192 -7.45 -21.01 -18.22
N LYS A 193 -6.54 -21.98 -18.18
CA LYS A 193 -6.50 -22.99 -17.11
C LYS A 193 -6.02 -22.35 -15.81
N PHE A 194 -6.71 -22.62 -14.72
CA PHE A 194 -6.25 -22.23 -13.39
C PHE A 194 -5.06 -23.11 -12.97
N THR A 195 -3.92 -22.48 -12.72
CA THR A 195 -2.66 -23.10 -12.33
C THR A 195 -2.07 -22.31 -11.15
N PRO A 196 -2.54 -22.56 -9.92
CA PRO A 196 -2.14 -21.78 -8.76
C PRO A 196 -0.63 -21.88 -8.52
N ARG A 197 0.02 -20.76 -8.19
CA ARG A 197 1.42 -20.77 -7.73
C ARG A 197 1.48 -21.53 -6.40
N VAL A 198 2.17 -22.66 -6.40
CA VAL A 198 2.53 -23.35 -5.16
C VAL A 198 3.77 -22.65 -4.62
N THR A 199 3.60 -21.83 -3.58
CA THR A 199 4.75 -21.32 -2.81
C THR A 199 5.38 -22.52 -2.11
N PRO A 200 6.66 -22.85 -2.35
CA PRO A 200 7.33 -23.87 -1.57
C PRO A 200 7.25 -23.49 -0.09
N PRO A 201 7.00 -24.44 0.83
CA PRO A 201 7.12 -24.14 2.25
C PRO A 201 8.52 -23.58 2.50
N ALA A 202 8.59 -22.43 3.16
CA ALA A 202 9.87 -21.84 3.53
C ALA A 202 10.69 -22.90 4.29
N PRO A 203 11.98 -23.11 3.94
CA PRO A 203 12.84 -23.97 4.72
C PRO A 203 12.79 -23.50 6.18
N GLN A 204 12.44 -24.39 7.12
CA GLN A 204 12.49 -24.10 8.55
C GLN A 204 13.95 -24.11 9.03
N GLU A 205 14.80 -23.30 8.41
CA GLU A 205 16.11 -23.03 8.99
C GLU A 205 15.89 -22.25 10.29
N PRO A 206 16.54 -22.65 11.40
CA PRO A 206 16.44 -21.93 12.65
C PRO A 206 16.89 -20.49 12.46
N CYS A 207 16.07 -19.54 12.88
CA CYS A 207 16.38 -18.12 12.80
C CYS A 207 17.51 -17.76 13.76
N HIS A 208 18.32 -16.75 13.39
CA HIS A 208 19.38 -16.22 14.22
C HIS A 208 18.87 -15.06 15.09
N ALA A 209 19.00 -15.21 16.40
CA ALA A 209 18.69 -14.17 17.37
C ALA A 209 19.67 -12.98 17.28
N ASP A 210 19.30 -11.86 17.91
CA ASP A 210 20.15 -10.67 18.11
C ASP A 210 20.84 -10.19 16.83
N LYS A 211 20.12 -10.28 15.71
CA LYS A 211 20.59 -9.87 14.38
C LYS A 211 21.99 -10.45 14.06
N GLY A 212 22.25 -11.69 14.50
CA GLY A 212 23.47 -12.43 14.21
C GLY A 212 24.72 -11.93 14.92
N MET A 213 24.61 -11.25 16.08
CA MET A 213 25.78 -10.92 16.92
C MET A 213 26.64 -12.15 17.23
N LEU A 214 25.99 -13.27 17.59
CA LEU A 214 26.66 -14.54 17.91
C LEU A 214 26.84 -15.48 16.71
N TYR A 215 26.64 -14.98 15.48
CA TYR A 215 26.77 -15.80 14.28
C TYR A 215 28.22 -16.21 14.03
N THR A 216 28.49 -17.51 14.02
CA THR A 216 29.82 -18.10 13.81
C THR A 216 29.99 -18.84 12.48
N GLY A 217 28.96 -18.83 11.61
CA GLY A 217 29.00 -19.52 10.33
C GLY A 217 30.00 -18.94 9.31
N SER A 218 30.06 -19.58 8.15
CA SER A 218 31.05 -19.36 7.09
C SER A 218 30.54 -18.55 5.88
N LEU A 219 29.39 -17.90 6.00
CA LEU A 219 28.87 -17.00 4.96
C LEU A 219 29.88 -15.89 4.65
N SER A 220 30.24 -15.72 3.38
CA SER A 220 31.29 -14.79 2.92
C SER A 220 30.90 -14.04 1.63
N VAL A 221 29.60 -13.94 1.38
CA VAL A 221 29.03 -13.24 0.23
C VAL A 221 27.90 -12.34 0.72
N THR A 222 27.85 -11.13 0.19
CA THR A 222 26.83 -10.12 0.52
C THR A 222 25.54 -10.34 -0.29
N VAL A 223 24.45 -9.65 0.08
CA VAL A 223 23.16 -9.70 -0.64
C VAL A 223 23.30 -9.31 -2.11
N SER A 224 24.23 -8.41 -2.45
CA SER A 224 24.50 -8.01 -3.84
C SER A 224 25.37 -9.01 -4.62
N GLY A 225 25.81 -10.11 -4.00
CA GLY A 225 26.72 -11.09 -4.59
C GLY A 225 28.20 -10.73 -4.49
N ALA A 226 28.56 -9.61 -3.83
CA ALA A 226 29.96 -9.24 -3.65
C ALA A 226 30.66 -10.15 -2.63
N LYS A 227 31.89 -10.55 -2.93
CA LYS A 227 32.74 -11.37 -2.04
C LYS A 227 33.29 -10.53 -0.89
N CYS A 228 33.25 -11.09 0.31
CA CYS A 228 33.81 -10.46 1.50
C CYS A 228 35.35 -10.49 1.50
N LEU A 229 35.94 -9.40 1.97
CA LEU A 229 37.38 -9.29 2.22
C LEU A 229 37.75 -9.84 3.61
N PRO A 230 38.98 -10.35 3.78
CA PRO A 230 39.49 -10.74 5.09
C PRO A 230 39.47 -9.58 6.08
N TRP A 231 39.04 -9.82 7.32
CA TRP A 231 38.98 -8.79 8.37
C TRP A 231 40.36 -8.23 8.75
N ASN A 232 41.44 -8.96 8.48
CA ASN A 232 42.82 -8.52 8.67
C ASN A 232 43.41 -7.76 7.46
N SER A 233 42.62 -7.53 6.40
CA SER A 233 43.04 -6.71 5.27
C SER A 233 43.15 -5.23 5.66
N GLU A 234 44.04 -4.48 5.00
CA GLU A 234 44.26 -3.05 5.24
C GLU A 234 42.95 -2.26 5.17
N LYS A 235 42.15 -2.49 4.13
CA LYS A 235 40.84 -1.85 3.94
C LYS A 235 39.85 -2.17 5.07
N ALA A 236 39.85 -3.40 5.58
CA ALA A 236 38.97 -3.75 6.70
C ALA A 236 39.41 -3.10 8.00
N GLN A 237 40.73 -3.01 8.25
CA GLN A 237 41.29 -2.31 9.39
C GLN A 237 40.98 -0.80 9.35
N GLU A 238 41.06 -0.17 8.17
CA GLU A 238 40.64 1.23 7.98
C GLU A 238 39.16 1.44 8.30
N VAL A 239 38.28 0.53 7.86
CA VAL A 239 36.83 0.62 8.12
C VAL A 239 36.51 0.50 9.61
N LEU A 240 37.28 -0.31 10.35
CA LEU A 240 37.09 -0.55 11.79
C LEU A 240 37.85 0.45 12.68
N GLN A 241 38.79 1.21 12.14
CA GLN A 241 39.65 2.10 12.90
C GLN A 241 38.83 3.13 13.70
N GLY A 242 39.00 3.14 15.02
CA GLY A 242 38.30 4.07 15.92
C GLY A 242 36.82 3.76 16.16
N LYS A 243 36.31 2.62 15.67
CA LYS A 243 34.92 2.20 15.87
C LYS A 243 34.78 1.23 17.03
N HIS A 244 33.68 1.37 17.77
CA HIS A 244 33.28 0.41 18.80
C HIS A 244 33.02 -0.96 18.17
N SER A 245 33.66 -1.99 18.72
CA SER A 245 33.46 -3.38 18.34
C SER A 245 33.16 -4.19 19.59
N GLU A 246 32.09 -4.98 19.55
CA GLU A 246 31.69 -5.85 20.64
C GLU A 246 32.75 -6.95 20.85
N PRO A 247 33.30 -7.10 22.07
CA PRO A 247 34.43 -8.00 22.34
C PRO A 247 34.08 -9.48 22.13
N GLU A 248 32.80 -9.82 22.18
CA GLU A 248 32.30 -11.19 22.00
C GLU A 248 32.36 -11.66 20.54
N VAL A 249 32.42 -10.72 19.58
CA VAL A 249 32.35 -11.02 18.14
C VAL A 249 33.73 -11.30 17.57
N LYS A 250 33.98 -12.57 17.25
CA LYS A 250 35.25 -13.00 16.62
C LYS A 250 35.26 -12.76 15.12
N LEU A 251 36.08 -11.81 14.68
CA LEU A 251 36.33 -11.47 13.27
C LEU A 251 37.28 -12.47 12.61
N LEU A 252 36.75 -13.63 12.21
CA LEU A 252 37.52 -14.73 11.61
C LEU A 252 37.45 -14.71 10.08
N GLY A 253 38.61 -14.88 9.43
CA GLY A 253 38.71 -14.99 7.97
C GLY A 253 38.09 -13.78 7.26
N ASN A 254 37.19 -14.05 6.31
CA ASN A 254 36.39 -13.07 5.59
C ASN A 254 34.88 -13.31 5.79
N TYR A 255 34.47 -13.95 6.88
CA TYR A 255 33.07 -14.30 7.12
C TYR A 255 32.25 -13.11 7.60
N CYS A 256 30.97 -13.08 7.26
CA CYS A 256 30.03 -12.05 7.70
C CYS A 256 29.89 -12.06 9.21
N ARG A 257 30.01 -10.88 9.83
CA ARG A 257 29.94 -10.70 11.30
C ARG A 257 29.18 -9.43 11.62
N ASN A 258 28.74 -9.30 12.87
CA ASN A 258 28.08 -8.10 13.36
C ASN A 258 28.87 -7.48 14.54
N PRO A 259 30.08 -6.96 14.29
CA PRO A 259 30.95 -6.47 15.37
C PRO A 259 30.43 -5.18 16.01
N ASP A 260 29.63 -4.38 15.31
CA ASP A 260 29.13 -3.10 15.82
C ASP A 260 27.70 -3.20 16.37
N GLY A 261 27.13 -4.41 16.50
CA GLY A 261 25.77 -4.67 17.00
C GLY A 261 24.67 -4.09 16.11
N ASP A 262 24.88 -4.01 14.80
CA ASP A 262 23.91 -3.50 13.81
C ASP A 262 22.58 -4.25 13.86
N GLU A 263 21.50 -3.47 13.98
CA GLU A 263 20.12 -3.96 13.98
C GLU A 263 19.72 -4.51 12.60
N GLU A 264 20.46 -4.15 11.53
CA GLU A 264 20.30 -4.73 10.19
C GLU A 264 21.00 -6.10 10.04
N GLY A 265 21.91 -6.41 10.96
CA GLY A 265 22.57 -7.69 11.11
C GLY A 265 23.99 -7.78 10.57
N VAL A 266 24.41 -8.99 10.19
CA VAL A 266 25.79 -9.28 9.81
C VAL A 266 26.16 -8.63 8.48
N TRP A 267 27.39 -8.14 8.41
CA TRP A 267 27.97 -7.50 7.24
C TRP A 267 29.45 -7.86 7.09
N CYS A 268 30.03 -7.49 5.96
CA CYS A 268 31.46 -7.62 5.70
C CYS A 268 31.98 -6.48 4.83
N VAL A 269 33.30 -6.32 4.78
CA VAL A 269 33.99 -5.32 3.93
C VAL A 269 34.13 -5.88 2.51
N THR A 270 33.92 -5.04 1.49
CA THR A 270 33.95 -5.44 0.08
C THR A 270 34.91 -4.56 -0.73
N GLU A 271 35.40 -5.07 -1.87
CA GLU A 271 36.17 -4.24 -2.81
C GLU A 271 35.28 -3.19 -3.49
N GLN A 272 34.12 -3.63 -3.98
CA GLN A 272 33.13 -2.83 -4.68
C GLN A 272 32.50 -1.77 -3.75
N ALA A 273 32.13 -0.61 -4.29
CA ALA A 273 31.31 0.36 -3.57
C ALA A 273 29.94 -0.28 -3.19
N PRO A 274 29.42 -0.13 -1.95
CA PRO A 274 29.80 0.86 -0.95
C PRO A 274 30.97 0.48 -0.02
N GLY A 275 31.80 -0.51 -0.33
CA GLY A 275 33.00 -0.86 0.47
C GLY A 275 32.69 -1.69 1.71
N PHE A 276 31.41 -1.89 1.98
CA PHE A 276 30.88 -2.91 2.85
C PHE A 276 29.56 -3.41 2.24
N GLY A 277 29.07 -4.56 2.68
CA GLY A 277 27.74 -5.03 2.33
C GLY A 277 27.18 -5.95 3.41
N TYR A 278 25.87 -5.90 3.57
CA TYR A 278 25.15 -6.84 4.43
C TYR A 278 25.11 -8.22 3.77
N CYS A 279 25.07 -9.26 4.59
CA CYS A 279 24.88 -10.63 4.12
C CYS A 279 23.45 -11.09 4.40
N ASP A 280 23.02 -12.07 3.62
CA ASP A 280 21.68 -12.65 3.75
C ASP A 280 21.69 -13.75 4.81
N LEU A 281 20.97 -13.52 5.90
CA LEU A 281 20.85 -14.45 7.01
C LEU A 281 19.43 -14.36 7.56
N HIS A 282 18.83 -15.50 7.88
CA HIS A 282 17.49 -15.54 8.44
C HIS A 282 17.54 -15.12 9.92
N TYR A 283 17.00 -13.95 10.25
CA TYR A 283 16.91 -13.45 11.62
C TYR A 283 15.55 -13.73 12.23
N CYS A 284 15.51 -13.90 13.56
CA CYS A 284 14.25 -13.95 14.26
C CYS A 284 13.59 -12.56 14.24
N ASP A 285 12.26 -12.53 14.09
CA ASP A 285 11.47 -11.31 14.30
C ASP A 285 11.65 -10.88 15.76
N SER A 286 12.04 -9.62 15.96
CA SER A 286 12.23 -9.03 17.29
C SER A 286 11.14 -7.98 17.55
N SER A 287 10.31 -8.19 18.56
CA SER A 287 9.31 -7.21 18.98
C SER A 287 10.00 -5.99 19.59
N LEU A 288 9.33 -4.83 19.55
CA LEU A 288 9.73 -3.68 20.33
C LEU A 288 9.63 -3.94 21.84
N GLU A 289 8.83 -4.93 22.25
CA GLU A 289 8.62 -5.31 23.66
C GLU A 289 9.74 -6.21 24.20
N ASP A 290 10.49 -6.88 23.32
CA ASP A 290 11.58 -7.79 23.69
C ASP A 290 12.73 -7.00 24.36
N GLY A 291 12.85 -7.12 25.69
CA GLY A 291 13.81 -6.39 26.53
C GLY A 291 13.20 -5.35 27.48
N SER A 292 11.87 -5.22 27.52
CA SER A 292 11.16 -4.28 28.41
C SER A 292 11.15 -4.69 29.90
N ASP A 293 11.48 -5.95 30.22
CA ASP A 293 11.55 -6.48 31.60
C ASP A 293 12.55 -5.73 32.52
N GLN A 294 13.45 -4.92 31.97
CA GLN A 294 14.35 -4.06 32.75
C GLN A 294 13.89 -2.59 32.87
N ALA A 295 12.88 -2.16 32.11
CA ALA A 295 12.45 -0.75 32.08
C ALA A 295 11.34 -0.43 33.09
N GLU A 296 10.52 -1.40 33.50
CA GLU A 296 9.44 -1.18 34.48
C GLU A 296 9.95 -0.95 35.92
N GLY A 297 11.23 -1.21 36.18
CA GLY A 297 11.86 -1.05 37.51
C GLY A 297 12.44 0.32 37.85
N MET A 298 12.49 1.28 36.92
CA MET A 298 13.06 2.62 37.18
C MET A 298 12.26 3.74 36.54
N ALA A 299 10.98 3.87 36.91
CA ALA A 299 10.33 5.18 37.00
C ALA A 299 10.87 5.98 38.21
N GLY A 300 12.19 6.01 38.37
CA GLY A 300 12.87 6.92 39.27
C GLY A 300 12.94 8.28 38.62
N ARG A 301 12.27 9.26 39.20
CA ARG A 301 12.30 10.68 38.82
C ARG A 301 13.74 11.22 38.94
N SER A 302 14.60 10.97 37.96
CA SER A 302 15.92 11.60 37.90
C SER A 302 15.72 13.07 37.50
N THR A 303 15.92 13.98 38.43
CA THR A 303 15.80 15.44 38.25
C THR A 303 16.96 16.05 37.45
N LEU A 304 17.84 15.24 36.88
CA LEU A 304 18.93 15.70 36.01
C LEU A 304 18.49 15.52 34.54
N PRO A 305 18.56 16.56 33.70
CA PRO A 305 18.32 16.41 32.27
C PRO A 305 19.30 15.37 31.72
N ARG A 306 18.79 14.30 31.11
CA ARG A 306 19.64 13.39 30.33
C ARG A 306 20.21 14.20 29.17
N GLU A 307 21.53 14.38 29.15
CA GLU A 307 22.21 15.12 28.09
C GLU A 307 22.02 14.39 26.74
N PHE A 308 21.61 15.15 25.72
CA PHE A 308 21.49 14.64 24.37
C PHE A 308 22.88 14.32 23.83
N LYS A 309 23.16 13.03 23.58
CA LYS A 309 24.44 12.56 23.05
C LYS A 309 24.37 12.43 21.53
N THR A 310 25.27 13.12 20.84
CA THR A 310 25.46 12.98 19.39
C THR A 310 26.02 11.59 19.05
N PHE A 311 25.59 11.06 17.91
CA PHE A 311 25.91 9.73 17.42
C PHE A 311 26.77 9.76 16.15
N PHE A 312 26.62 10.79 15.31
CA PHE A 312 27.36 10.90 14.06
C PHE A 312 28.62 11.77 14.22
N ASP A 313 29.62 11.53 13.37
CA ASP A 313 30.78 12.42 13.26
C ASP A 313 30.39 13.68 12.47
N GLU A 314 30.43 14.83 13.15
CA GLU A 314 30.11 16.16 12.59
C GLU A 314 30.87 16.46 11.30
N LYS A 315 32.08 15.94 11.10
CA LYS A 315 32.85 16.16 9.85
C LYS A 315 32.19 15.55 8.62
N THR A 316 31.45 14.46 8.78
CA THR A 316 30.80 13.74 7.67
C THR A 316 29.29 13.91 7.67
N PHE A 317 28.69 14.07 8.84
CA PHE A 317 27.27 14.35 9.00
C PHE A 317 26.93 15.82 8.75
N GLY A 318 27.90 16.71 8.98
CA GLY A 318 27.66 18.14 9.03
C GLY A 318 26.98 18.56 10.33
N SER A 319 26.46 19.78 10.33
CA SER A 319 25.86 20.40 11.51
C SER A 319 24.43 19.92 11.74
N GLY A 320 23.95 20.07 12.98
CA GLY A 320 22.52 19.98 13.30
C GLY A 320 22.13 18.87 14.26
N GLU A 321 22.98 17.86 14.47
CA GLU A 321 22.62 16.74 15.37
C GLU A 321 22.36 17.21 16.80
N ALA A 322 23.24 18.03 17.39
CA ALA A 322 23.10 18.48 18.77
C ALA A 322 21.83 19.33 19.02
N ASP A 323 21.35 20.04 18.01
CA ASP A 323 20.23 20.99 18.08
C ASP A 323 18.97 20.47 17.36
N CYS A 324 18.98 19.22 16.92
CA CYS A 324 17.88 18.60 16.17
C CYS A 324 16.57 18.62 16.96
N GLY A 325 15.45 18.59 16.24
CA GLY A 325 14.13 18.38 16.83
C GLY A 325 13.66 19.50 17.77
N THR A 326 14.37 20.63 17.85
CA THR A 326 13.94 21.83 18.60
C THR A 326 13.54 22.93 17.63
N ARG A 327 12.23 23.14 17.43
CA ARG A 327 11.77 24.03 16.36
C ARG A 327 12.02 25.49 16.76
N PRO A 328 12.58 26.32 15.88
CA PRO A 328 12.90 27.71 16.20
C PRO A 328 11.71 28.58 16.62
N LEU A 329 10.52 28.34 16.03
CA LEU A 329 9.31 29.10 16.33
C LEU A 329 8.51 28.55 17.52
N PHE A 330 8.83 27.35 18.01
CA PHE A 330 8.08 26.65 19.05
C PHE A 330 8.97 26.35 20.27
N GLU A 331 9.70 25.22 20.28
CA GLU A 331 10.51 24.80 21.43
C GLU A 331 11.51 25.89 21.88
N LYS A 332 12.18 26.58 20.93
CA LYS A 332 13.14 27.65 21.27
C LYS A 332 12.46 28.90 21.84
N LYS A 333 11.18 29.12 21.53
CA LYS A 333 10.35 30.22 22.07
C LYS A 333 9.45 29.77 23.21
N LYS A 334 9.52 28.48 23.63
CA LYS A 334 8.66 27.85 24.63
C LYS A 334 7.16 27.97 24.31
N VAL A 335 6.82 27.88 23.02
CA VAL A 335 5.44 27.87 22.51
C VAL A 335 5.12 26.46 22.00
N THR A 336 3.90 26.00 22.25
CA THR A 336 3.38 24.74 21.71
C THR A 336 2.48 25.02 20.52
N ASP A 337 2.51 24.15 19.51
CA ASP A 337 1.55 24.15 18.40
C ASP A 337 0.16 23.68 18.85
N LYS A 338 -0.83 23.96 18.01
CA LYS A 338 -2.26 23.73 18.30
C LYS A 338 -2.60 22.27 18.60
N SER A 339 -1.91 21.32 17.96
CA SER A 339 -2.26 19.89 18.03
C SER A 339 -1.27 19.08 18.88
N GLU A 340 -0.34 19.73 19.57
CA GLU A 340 0.61 19.07 20.49
C GLU A 340 -0.07 18.40 21.67
N LYS A 341 -1.15 19.00 22.21
CA LYS A 341 -1.89 18.41 23.32
C LYS A 341 -2.51 17.06 22.94
N GLU A 342 -3.00 16.94 21.71
CA GLU A 342 -3.58 15.71 21.19
C GLU A 342 -2.56 14.57 21.05
N LEU A 343 -1.27 14.88 20.86
CA LEU A 343 -0.22 13.85 20.76
C LEU A 343 0.01 13.12 22.09
N LEU A 344 -0.19 13.83 23.20
CA LEU A 344 0.08 13.35 24.56
C LEU A 344 -1.17 12.80 25.25
N GLU A 345 -2.37 13.21 24.80
CA GLU A 345 -3.65 12.78 25.36
C GLU A 345 -4.27 11.69 24.47
N SER A 346 -4.17 10.42 24.91
CA SER A 346 -4.74 9.26 24.21
C SER A 346 -6.27 9.31 24.06
N TYR A 347 -6.96 10.22 24.75
CA TYR A 347 -8.39 10.08 25.07
C TYR A 347 -9.23 11.37 25.01
N ILE A 348 -9.00 12.27 24.06
CA ILE A 348 -9.98 13.34 23.80
C ILE A 348 -10.74 13.08 22.50
N GLY A 349 -11.99 12.67 22.69
CA GLY A 349 -13.03 12.59 21.66
C GLY A 349 -13.24 13.96 21.03
N GLY A 350 -13.05 13.99 19.72
CA GLY A 350 -13.23 15.15 18.84
C GLY A 350 -13.16 14.66 17.42
N ARG A 351 -13.81 15.31 16.46
CA ARG A 351 -13.74 14.91 15.06
C ARG A 351 -12.52 15.57 14.43
N VAL A 352 -11.47 14.79 14.13
CA VAL A 352 -10.45 15.18 13.14
C VAL A 352 -10.71 14.29 11.93
N VAL A 353 -11.07 14.91 10.83
CA VAL A 353 -11.33 14.28 9.54
C VAL A 353 -10.63 15.18 8.53
N GLN A 354 -9.72 14.62 7.72
CA GLN A 354 -9.00 15.26 6.59
C GLN A 354 -7.70 16.02 6.91
N GLY A 355 -7.07 15.80 8.07
CA GLY A 355 -5.86 16.55 8.45
C GLY A 355 -6.15 18.04 8.70
N ASP A 356 -5.24 18.71 9.38
CA ASP A 356 -5.34 20.15 9.64
C ASP A 356 -4.23 20.90 8.90
N ASP A 357 -4.50 22.15 8.53
CA ASP A 357 -3.45 23.07 8.08
C ASP A 357 -2.37 23.17 9.18
N ALA A 358 -1.15 22.79 8.83
CA ALA A 358 -0.01 22.88 9.71
C ALA A 358 0.32 24.35 10.00
N GLU A 359 0.82 24.65 11.19
CA GLU A 359 1.28 26.01 11.47
C GLU A 359 2.60 26.30 10.74
N ILE A 360 2.81 27.56 10.37
CA ILE A 360 4.04 27.98 9.67
C ILE A 360 5.26 27.62 10.52
N GLY A 361 6.18 26.84 9.95
CA GLY A 361 7.40 26.40 10.64
C GLY A 361 7.18 25.35 11.73
N SER A 362 6.00 24.70 11.82
CA SER A 362 5.74 23.62 12.78
C SER A 362 6.46 22.31 12.43
N SER A 363 6.89 22.15 11.18
CA SER A 363 7.69 21.03 10.66
C SER A 363 8.84 21.56 9.78
N PRO A 364 9.85 22.23 10.38
CA PRO A 364 10.93 22.90 9.64
C PRO A 364 11.93 21.94 8.97
N TRP A 365 11.82 20.64 9.26
CA TRP A 365 12.56 19.56 8.61
C TRP A 365 11.85 19.03 7.36
N GLN A 366 10.62 19.49 7.05
CA GLN A 366 9.88 19.01 5.90
C GLN A 366 10.59 19.38 4.59
N VAL A 367 10.75 18.38 3.72
CA VAL A 367 11.39 18.52 2.42
C VAL A 367 10.42 18.08 1.32
N MET A 368 10.42 18.79 0.19
CA MET A 368 9.76 18.37 -1.04
C MET A 368 10.76 17.89 -2.08
N LEU A 369 10.47 16.74 -2.69
CA LEU A 369 11.20 16.21 -3.84
C LEU A 369 10.43 16.50 -5.12
N TYR A 370 11.09 17.16 -6.08
CA TYR A 370 10.53 17.46 -7.40
C TYR A 370 11.34 16.78 -8.49
N LYS A 371 10.64 16.27 -9.50
CA LYS A 371 11.23 16.02 -10.82
C LYS A 371 11.49 17.34 -11.51
N LYS A 372 12.64 17.51 -12.17
CA LYS A 372 12.98 18.76 -12.86
C LYS A 372 12.18 18.97 -14.15
N SER A 373 11.99 17.92 -14.94
CA SER A 373 11.36 18.01 -16.26
C SER A 373 10.59 16.73 -16.63
N PRO A 374 9.27 16.81 -16.88
CA PRO A 374 8.40 17.93 -16.50
C PRO A 374 8.44 18.15 -14.97
N GLN A 375 8.13 19.37 -14.53
CA GLN A 375 8.11 19.67 -13.10
C GLN A 375 6.93 18.98 -12.43
N GLU A 376 7.23 18.05 -11.53
CA GLU A 376 6.24 17.22 -10.85
C GLU A 376 6.66 16.98 -9.40
N LEU A 377 5.72 17.05 -8.46
CA LEU A 377 5.95 16.68 -7.07
C LEU A 377 6.02 15.15 -7.00
N LEU A 378 7.16 14.62 -6.52
CA LEU A 378 7.39 13.18 -6.45
C LEU A 378 6.98 12.60 -5.10
N CYS A 379 7.57 13.14 -4.03
CA CYS A 379 7.48 12.61 -2.67
C CYS A 379 7.83 13.68 -1.63
N GLY A 380 7.49 13.38 -0.38
CA GLY A 380 8.05 14.01 0.80
C GLY A 380 9.45 13.48 1.14
N ALA A 381 10.13 14.21 2.03
CA ALA A 381 11.41 13.82 2.62
C ALA A 381 11.60 14.60 3.93
N SER A 382 12.66 14.27 4.67
CA SER A 382 13.02 14.96 5.91
C SER A 382 14.48 15.35 5.97
N LEU A 383 14.74 16.54 6.51
CA LEU A 383 16.08 17.05 6.77
C LEU A 383 16.61 16.51 8.10
N ILE A 384 17.76 15.83 8.09
CA ILE A 384 18.37 15.25 9.29
C ILE A 384 19.68 15.97 9.70
N SER A 385 20.30 16.71 8.78
CA SER A 385 21.44 17.59 9.05
C SER A 385 21.45 18.76 8.06
N ASP A 386 22.49 19.60 8.09
CA ASP A 386 22.68 20.63 7.06
C ASP A 386 22.96 20.05 5.65
N SER A 387 23.32 18.78 5.53
CA SER A 387 23.82 18.18 4.29
C SER A 387 23.10 16.89 3.89
N TRP A 388 22.33 16.30 4.79
CA TRP A 388 21.68 15.00 4.59
C TRP A 388 20.16 15.07 4.65
N ILE A 389 19.52 14.37 3.71
CA ILE A 389 18.07 14.24 3.59
C ILE A 389 17.70 12.76 3.56
N LEU A 390 16.64 12.42 4.29
CA LEU A 390 16.09 11.08 4.38
C LEU A 390 14.75 11.00 3.64
N THR A 391 14.51 9.91 2.91
CA THR A 391 13.25 9.65 2.20
C THR A 391 13.04 8.14 2.01
N ALA A 392 11.94 7.75 1.37
CA ALA A 392 11.67 6.37 0.97
C ALA A 392 12.43 5.98 -0.31
N ALA A 393 12.82 4.72 -0.44
CA ALA A 393 13.52 4.22 -1.62
C ALA A 393 12.61 4.19 -2.86
N HIS A 394 11.33 3.84 -2.72
CA HIS A 394 10.38 3.78 -3.84
C HIS A 394 10.11 5.15 -4.49
N CYS A 395 10.43 6.24 -3.80
CA CYS A 395 10.40 7.60 -4.33
C CYS A 395 11.45 7.82 -5.42
N LEU A 396 12.56 7.07 -5.36
CA LEU A 396 13.73 7.22 -6.23
C LEU A 396 13.85 6.06 -7.22
N TYR A 397 13.55 4.84 -6.77
CA TYR A 397 13.67 3.61 -7.55
C TYR A 397 12.48 2.69 -7.28
N TYR A 398 11.66 2.48 -8.31
CA TYR A 398 10.54 1.55 -8.30
C TYR A 398 10.24 1.06 -9.73
N PRO A 399 10.80 -0.09 -10.13
CA PRO A 399 10.66 -0.62 -11.48
C PRO A 399 9.21 -0.81 -11.99
N PRO A 400 8.21 -1.18 -11.16
CA PRO A 400 6.83 -1.30 -11.64
C PRO A 400 6.24 -0.01 -12.20
N TRP A 401 6.83 1.15 -11.88
CA TRP A 401 6.44 2.47 -12.42
C TRP A 401 7.50 3.05 -13.37
N ASP A 402 8.39 2.22 -13.90
CA ASP A 402 9.53 2.62 -14.73
C ASP A 402 10.39 3.73 -14.07
N LYS A 403 10.43 3.73 -12.73
CA LYS A 403 11.07 4.78 -11.94
C LYS A 403 12.49 4.41 -11.58
N ASN A 404 13.46 5.16 -12.11
CA ASN A 404 14.87 5.09 -11.73
C ASN A 404 15.49 6.49 -11.85
N LEU A 405 15.36 7.28 -10.79
CA LEU A 405 15.75 8.69 -10.77
C LEU A 405 17.21 8.87 -10.36
N THR A 406 17.90 9.75 -11.07
CA THR A 406 19.27 10.15 -10.75
C THR A 406 19.30 11.52 -10.06
N THR A 407 20.47 11.91 -9.53
CA THR A 407 20.67 13.23 -8.90
C THR A 407 20.37 14.39 -9.85
N ASN A 408 20.52 14.17 -11.16
CA ASN A 408 20.23 15.19 -12.16
C ASN A 408 18.73 15.35 -12.43
N ASP A 409 17.91 14.36 -12.11
CA ASP A 409 16.47 14.39 -12.34
C ASP A 409 15.71 15.09 -11.21
N ILE A 410 16.34 15.23 -10.04
CA ILE A 410 15.69 15.66 -8.79
C ILE A 410 16.11 17.06 -8.38
N LEU A 411 15.12 17.84 -7.93
CA LEU A 411 15.26 19.12 -7.26
C LEU A 411 14.67 19.04 -5.86
N VAL A 412 15.37 19.59 -4.88
CA VAL A 412 14.91 19.62 -3.48
C VAL A 412 14.48 21.03 -3.10
N ARG A 413 13.32 21.16 -2.45
CA ARG A 413 12.85 22.42 -1.85
C ARG A 413 12.61 22.23 -0.36
N ILE A 414 13.19 23.10 0.46
CA ILE A 414 13.22 22.99 1.93
C ILE A 414 12.66 24.28 2.55
N GLY A 415 11.92 24.17 3.66
CA GLY A 415 11.36 25.32 4.38
C GLY A 415 10.12 25.93 3.73
N LYS A 416 9.34 25.10 3.03
CA LYS A 416 8.10 25.51 2.38
C LYS A 416 6.90 25.41 3.31
N HIS A 417 5.91 26.24 3.05
CA HIS A 417 4.58 26.12 3.65
C HIS A 417 3.49 26.02 2.58
N ILE A 418 3.55 26.88 1.55
CA ILE A 418 2.62 26.89 0.42
C ILE A 418 3.21 26.13 -0.77
N ARG A 419 2.59 25.01 -1.16
CA ARG A 419 3.03 24.13 -2.26
C ARG A 419 3.13 24.84 -3.60
N ALA A 420 2.06 25.52 -4.00
CA ALA A 420 1.92 26.12 -5.33
C ALA A 420 2.71 27.43 -5.52
N LYS A 421 3.24 28.03 -4.43
CA LYS A 421 3.92 29.33 -4.47
C LYS A 421 5.43 29.17 -4.28
N TYR A 422 6.19 30.07 -4.91
CA TYR A 422 7.60 30.28 -4.59
C TYR A 422 7.74 31.29 -3.44
N GLU A 423 8.31 30.85 -2.31
CA GLU A 423 8.42 31.53 -1.01
C GLU A 423 9.87 32.02 -0.80
N LYS A 424 10.34 32.93 -1.66
CA LYS A 424 11.75 33.37 -1.76
C LYS A 424 12.46 33.70 -0.43
N ASN A 425 11.74 34.21 0.57
CA ASN A 425 12.31 34.64 1.85
C ASN A 425 12.38 33.52 2.91
N GLN A 426 11.75 32.38 2.66
CA GLN A 426 11.67 31.26 3.60
C GLN A 426 12.30 30.00 3.00
N GLU A 427 11.93 29.65 1.77
CA GLU A 427 12.37 28.39 1.17
C GLU A 427 13.76 28.48 0.57
N LYS A 428 14.42 27.31 0.50
CA LYS A 428 15.69 27.13 -0.21
C LYS A 428 15.56 26.00 -1.22
N ILE A 429 16.17 26.22 -2.39
CA ILE A 429 16.31 25.21 -3.42
C ILE A 429 17.71 24.61 -3.31
N ALA A 430 17.79 23.29 -3.20
CA ALA A 430 19.04 22.55 -3.09
C ALA A 430 19.17 21.51 -4.21
N LEU A 431 20.42 21.24 -4.58
CA LEU A 431 20.79 20.21 -5.55
C LEU A 431 21.41 19.03 -4.81
N LEU A 432 21.27 17.84 -5.39
CA LEU A 432 21.87 16.61 -4.89
C LEU A 432 23.16 16.31 -5.63
N ASP A 433 24.13 15.72 -4.95
CA ASP A 433 25.32 15.11 -5.58
C ASP A 433 25.32 13.58 -5.46
N LYS A 434 24.60 13.00 -4.50
CA LYS A 434 24.45 11.54 -4.32
C LYS A 434 23.03 11.14 -3.90
N ILE A 435 22.61 9.99 -4.41
CA ILE A 435 21.42 9.23 -3.98
C ILE A 435 21.90 7.85 -3.56
N ILE A 436 21.48 7.39 -2.38
CA ILE A 436 21.92 6.13 -1.80
C ILE A 436 20.69 5.37 -1.31
N ILE A 437 20.30 4.34 -2.06
CA ILE A 437 19.21 3.43 -1.71
C ILE A 437 19.74 2.35 -0.77
N HIS A 438 18.94 1.95 0.22
CA HIS A 438 19.33 0.88 1.13
C HIS A 438 19.60 -0.44 0.35
N PRO A 439 20.74 -1.13 0.57
CA PRO A 439 21.10 -2.32 -0.22
C PRO A 439 20.11 -3.48 -0.15
N LYS A 440 19.37 -3.59 0.97
CA LYS A 440 18.33 -4.61 1.20
C LYS A 440 16.91 -4.12 0.89
N TYR A 441 16.74 -2.99 0.19
CA TYR A 441 15.42 -2.52 -0.22
C TYR A 441 14.73 -3.55 -1.12
N ASN A 442 13.58 -4.06 -0.68
CA ASN A 442 12.86 -5.17 -1.33
C ASN A 442 11.54 -4.72 -1.96
N TRP A 443 11.61 -4.07 -3.12
CA TRP A 443 10.42 -3.64 -3.87
C TRP A 443 9.58 -4.80 -4.45
N LYS A 444 10.13 -6.02 -4.50
CA LYS A 444 9.49 -7.17 -5.17
C LYS A 444 8.47 -7.88 -4.30
N GLU A 445 8.69 -7.91 -2.98
CA GLU A 445 7.88 -8.71 -2.06
C GLU A 445 6.99 -7.83 -1.18
N ASN A 446 7.58 -6.91 -0.41
CA ASN A 446 6.86 -6.21 0.66
C ASN A 446 7.36 -4.79 0.96
N MET A 447 8.27 -4.24 0.14
CA MET A 447 8.90 -2.93 0.38
C MET A 447 9.69 -2.86 1.69
N ASP A 448 10.26 -3.96 2.16
CA ASP A 448 11.14 -3.91 3.34
C ASP A 448 12.40 -3.06 3.08
N ARG A 449 12.85 -2.36 4.12
CA ARG A 449 13.87 -1.30 4.09
C ARG A 449 13.61 -0.27 2.99
N ASP A 450 12.38 0.24 2.90
CA ASP A 450 12.01 1.33 2.00
C ASP A 450 12.56 2.68 2.49
N ILE A 451 13.86 2.85 2.32
CA ILE A 451 14.63 3.98 2.84
C ILE A 451 15.78 4.33 1.88
N ALA A 452 15.97 5.63 1.68
CA ALA A 452 17.06 6.17 0.91
C ALA A 452 17.61 7.45 1.54
N LEU A 453 18.91 7.66 1.37
CA LEU A 453 19.64 8.82 1.82
C LEU A 453 20.09 9.66 0.62
N MET A 454 19.92 10.97 0.73
CA MET A 454 20.33 11.93 -0.31
C MET A 454 21.30 12.93 0.29
N HIS A 455 22.41 13.17 -0.41
CA HIS A 455 23.43 14.13 -0.01
C HIS A 455 23.27 15.42 -0.81
N LEU A 456 23.25 16.55 -0.11
CA LEU A 456 23.17 17.87 -0.70
C LEU A 456 24.54 18.25 -1.28
N LYS A 457 24.52 18.80 -2.50
CA LYS A 457 25.72 19.33 -3.16
C LYS A 457 26.36 20.50 -2.40
N ARG A 458 25.57 21.22 -1.61
CA ARG A 458 26.02 22.29 -0.72
C ARG A 458 25.21 22.24 0.59
N PRO A 459 25.86 22.42 1.76
CA PRO A 459 25.15 22.50 3.02
C PRO A 459 24.09 23.61 3.02
N ILE A 460 22.95 23.35 3.64
CA ILE A 460 21.86 24.30 3.82
C ILE A 460 22.05 25.10 5.10
N ILE A 461 21.67 26.38 5.07
CA ILE A 461 21.73 27.25 6.24
C ILE A 461 20.43 27.12 7.03
N PHE A 462 20.53 26.78 8.31
CA PHE A 462 19.38 26.72 9.20
C PHE A 462 18.76 28.10 9.43
N SER A 463 17.44 28.12 9.63
CA SER A 463 16.64 29.33 9.82
C SER A 463 15.40 29.01 10.65
N GLU A 464 14.53 30.00 10.88
CA GLU A 464 13.25 29.76 11.55
C GLU A 464 12.35 28.74 10.85
N TYR A 465 12.57 28.50 9.54
CA TYR A 465 11.77 27.61 8.69
C TYR A 465 12.53 26.37 8.22
N ILE A 466 13.83 26.26 8.50
CA ILE A 466 14.69 25.16 8.06
C ILE A 466 15.50 24.69 9.26
N HIS A 467 15.16 23.53 9.80
CA HIS A 467 15.80 22.97 11.00
C HIS A 467 15.65 21.45 11.01
N PRO A 468 16.68 20.67 11.35
CA PRO A 468 16.65 19.21 11.22
C PRO A 468 15.84 18.51 12.32
N VAL A 469 15.33 17.31 12.02
CA VAL A 469 14.67 16.41 12.99
C VAL A 469 15.68 15.47 13.65
N CYS A 470 15.40 15.00 14.87
CA CYS A 470 16.27 14.02 15.52
C CYS A 470 16.03 12.59 15.03
N LEU A 471 17.08 11.76 15.08
CA LEU A 471 17.01 10.33 14.82
C LEU A 471 17.04 9.53 16.13
N PRO A 472 16.01 8.71 16.43
CA PRO A 472 15.83 8.10 17.75
C PRO A 472 16.80 6.93 17.98
N THR A 473 16.99 6.57 19.25
CA THR A 473 17.56 5.28 19.64
C THR A 473 16.45 4.26 19.89
N LYS A 474 16.81 2.98 20.06
CA LYS A 474 15.85 1.91 20.37
C LYS A 474 15.03 2.24 21.63
N GLU A 475 15.68 2.75 22.67
CA GLU A 475 15.06 3.07 23.96
C GLU A 475 14.05 4.22 23.83
N VAL A 476 14.37 5.23 23.01
CA VAL A 476 13.45 6.35 22.73
C VAL A 476 12.22 5.84 21.98
N VAL A 477 12.39 4.99 20.97
CA VAL A 477 11.27 4.41 20.22
C VAL A 477 10.38 3.55 21.11
N GLN A 478 10.97 2.64 21.90
CA GLN A 478 10.22 1.79 22.83
C GLN A 478 9.38 2.63 23.79
N ARG A 479 9.97 3.65 24.42
CA ARG A 479 9.23 4.54 25.32
C ARG A 479 8.10 5.28 24.61
N LEU A 480 8.36 5.83 23.43
CA LEU A 480 7.38 6.64 22.70
C LEU A 480 6.19 5.81 22.20
N MET A 481 6.46 4.64 21.62
CA MET A 481 5.42 3.80 21.01
C MET A 481 4.63 3.00 22.05
N LEU A 482 5.26 2.53 23.14
CA LEU A 482 4.58 1.75 24.18
C LEU A 482 3.78 2.62 25.16
N ALA A 483 4.10 3.92 25.28
CA ALA A 483 3.35 4.83 26.15
C ALA A 483 1.97 5.23 25.58
N GLY A 484 1.62 4.77 24.38
CA GLY A 484 0.35 5.09 23.72
C GLY A 484 0.28 6.53 23.18
N TYR A 485 1.43 7.20 23.02
CA TYR A 485 1.48 8.50 22.34
C TYR A 485 1.19 8.34 20.85
N LYS A 486 0.53 9.35 20.28
CA LYS A 486 0.32 9.42 18.84
C LYS A 486 1.59 9.90 18.14
N GLY A 487 1.77 9.50 16.90
CA GLY A 487 2.73 10.15 16.02
C GLY A 487 2.05 11.16 15.11
N ARG A 488 2.87 11.95 14.42
CA ARG A 488 2.44 12.98 13.48
C ARG A 488 3.07 12.75 12.13
N VAL A 489 2.24 12.80 11.09
CA VAL A 489 2.66 12.85 9.69
C VAL A 489 2.42 14.26 9.17
N THR A 490 3.36 14.77 8.37
CA THR A 490 3.22 16.06 7.69
C THR A 490 3.56 15.95 6.21
N GLY A 491 2.79 16.63 5.37
CA GLY A 491 3.06 16.65 3.94
C GLY A 491 1.98 17.36 3.12
N TRP A 492 2.10 17.22 1.81
CA TRP A 492 1.17 17.82 0.84
C TRP A 492 0.53 16.75 -0.05
N GLY A 493 0.45 15.52 0.45
CA GLY A 493 -0.26 14.42 -0.18
C GLY A 493 -1.75 14.67 -0.28
N ASN A 494 -2.43 13.79 -1.02
CA ASN A 494 -3.87 13.90 -1.24
C ASN A 494 -4.62 13.81 0.10
N LEU A 495 -5.59 14.70 0.31
CA LEU A 495 -6.42 14.70 1.53
C LEU A 495 -7.43 13.55 1.60
N LYS A 496 -7.64 12.89 0.47
CA LYS A 496 -8.58 11.78 0.29
C LYS A 496 -7.95 10.78 -0.66
N GLU A 497 -8.46 9.56 -0.66
CA GLU A 497 -8.18 8.56 -1.68
C GLU A 497 -8.75 9.02 -3.04
N THR A 498 -8.12 10.03 -3.66
CA THR A 498 -8.52 10.57 -4.95
C THR A 498 -7.68 9.94 -6.05
N TRP A 499 -8.36 9.22 -6.93
CA TRP A 499 -7.81 8.37 -7.98
C TRP A 499 -7.19 9.14 -9.17
N ALA A 500 -7.26 10.47 -9.16
CA ALA A 500 -6.58 11.34 -10.10
C ALA A 500 -5.53 12.17 -9.36
N ALA A 501 -4.26 12.03 -9.77
CA ALA A 501 -3.19 12.95 -9.37
C ALA A 501 -3.36 14.26 -10.17
N ASN A 502 -4.53 14.88 -10.05
CA ASN A 502 -4.74 16.20 -10.63
C ASN A 502 -4.10 17.20 -9.65
N PRO A 503 -3.13 18.04 -10.08
CA PRO A 503 -2.45 18.99 -9.20
C PRO A 503 -3.39 19.94 -8.44
N SER A 504 -4.63 20.06 -8.93
CA SER A 504 -5.75 20.82 -8.36
C SER A 504 -6.36 20.21 -7.09
N ASN A 505 -6.17 18.91 -6.83
CA ASN A 505 -6.72 18.22 -5.65
C ASN A 505 -5.74 18.16 -4.47
N LEU A 506 -4.45 18.45 -4.71
CA LEU A 506 -3.44 18.46 -3.66
C LEU A 506 -3.60 19.70 -2.77
N PRO A 507 -3.47 19.57 -1.45
CA PRO A 507 -3.56 20.70 -0.53
C PRO A 507 -2.53 21.77 -0.89
N THR A 508 -2.96 23.03 -0.80
CA THR A 508 -2.07 24.17 -1.12
C THR A 508 -1.15 24.48 0.05
N VAL A 509 -1.62 24.26 1.27
CA VAL A 509 -0.91 24.47 2.54
C VAL A 509 -0.41 23.12 3.07
N LEU A 510 0.72 23.12 3.78
CA LEU A 510 1.24 21.92 4.45
C LEU A 510 0.18 21.38 5.41
N GLN A 511 -0.08 20.08 5.33
CA GLN A 511 -1.03 19.41 6.22
C GLN A 511 -0.29 18.70 7.34
N GLN A 512 -0.99 18.49 8.44
CA GLN A 512 -0.56 17.66 9.55
C GLN A 512 -1.68 16.72 9.99
N LEU A 513 -1.30 15.50 10.37
CA LEU A 513 -2.22 14.49 10.89
C LEU A 513 -1.56 13.77 12.06
N ASN A 514 -2.24 13.74 13.21
CA ASN A 514 -1.84 12.92 14.34
C ASN A 514 -2.52 11.56 14.21
N VAL A 515 -1.75 10.46 14.27
CA VAL A 515 -2.25 9.08 14.11
C VAL A 515 -1.76 8.19 15.26
N PRO A 516 -2.62 7.28 15.77
CA PRO A 516 -2.20 6.32 16.78
C PRO A 516 -1.34 5.21 16.16
N ILE A 517 -0.41 4.69 16.94
CA ILE A 517 0.35 3.48 16.59
C ILE A 517 -0.57 2.26 16.71
N VAL A 518 -0.45 1.35 15.75
CA VAL A 518 -1.22 0.10 15.74
C VAL A 518 -0.31 -1.03 16.20
N ASP A 519 -0.87 -1.93 17.02
CA ASP A 519 -0.18 -3.14 17.46
C ASP A 519 0.32 -3.99 16.28
N GLN A 520 1.48 -4.62 16.43
CA GLN A 520 2.12 -5.35 15.34
C GLN A 520 1.30 -6.57 14.89
N ASN A 521 0.57 -7.24 15.80
CA ASN A 521 -0.28 -8.38 15.42
C ASN A 521 -1.51 -7.90 14.65
N THR A 522 -2.16 -6.85 15.13
CA THR A 522 -3.28 -6.21 14.41
C THR A 522 -2.85 -5.72 13.02
N CYS A 523 -1.66 -5.12 12.93
CA CYS A 523 -1.05 -4.69 11.67
C CYS A 523 -0.84 -5.89 10.71
N LYS A 524 -0.27 -7.00 11.21
CA LYS A 524 -0.07 -8.24 10.44
C LYS A 524 -1.39 -8.86 9.96
N GLU A 525 -2.42 -8.88 10.81
CA GLU A 525 -3.74 -9.42 10.47
C GLU A 525 -4.51 -8.55 9.47
N SER A 526 -4.21 -7.25 9.42
CA SER A 526 -4.87 -6.32 8.51
C SER A 526 -4.55 -6.55 7.03
N THR A 527 -3.47 -7.28 6.71
CA THR A 527 -2.98 -7.44 5.33
C THR A 527 -2.49 -8.85 5.02
N LYS A 528 -2.52 -9.22 3.72
CA LYS A 528 -1.89 -10.45 3.23
C LYS A 528 -0.40 -10.26 2.94
N VAL A 529 0.08 -9.02 2.87
CA VAL A 529 1.49 -8.70 2.64
C VAL A 529 2.28 -9.04 3.89
N LYS A 530 3.47 -9.64 3.72
CA LYS A 530 4.33 -9.98 4.84
C LYS A 530 4.90 -8.72 5.51
N VAL A 531 4.40 -8.41 6.70
CA VAL A 531 4.90 -7.30 7.55
C VAL A 531 6.08 -7.78 8.39
N THR A 532 7.21 -7.10 8.28
CA THR A 532 8.45 -7.42 9.03
C THR A 532 8.61 -6.52 10.25
N ASP A 533 9.55 -6.85 11.13
CA ASP A 533 9.86 -6.06 12.33
C ASP A 533 10.55 -4.70 12.03
N ASN A 534 10.91 -4.46 10.76
CA ASN A 534 11.36 -3.17 10.24
C ASN A 534 10.20 -2.23 9.86
N MET A 535 8.97 -2.72 9.90
CA MET A 535 7.76 -1.96 9.58
C MET A 535 6.85 -1.85 10.79
N PHE A 536 6.10 -0.76 10.86
CA PHE A 536 4.98 -0.61 11.78
C PHE A 536 3.78 0.02 11.07
N CYS A 537 2.59 -0.22 11.61
CA CYS A 537 1.37 0.42 11.17
C CYS A 537 1.02 1.61 12.07
N ALA A 538 0.44 2.65 11.49
CA ALA A 538 -0.25 3.69 12.24
C ALA A 538 -1.52 4.10 11.50
N GLY A 539 -2.58 4.40 12.25
CA GLY A 539 -3.88 4.71 11.68
C GLY A 539 -5.01 4.41 12.65
N TYR A 540 -6.17 5.00 12.39
CA TYR A 540 -7.35 4.86 13.23
C TYR A 540 -8.06 3.52 13.00
N SER A 541 -8.61 2.94 14.08
CA SER A 541 -9.47 1.77 14.02
C SER A 541 -10.83 2.11 13.38
N PRO A 542 -11.54 1.16 12.75
CA PRO A 542 -12.91 1.37 12.29
C PRO A 542 -13.89 1.83 13.39
N GLU A 543 -13.58 1.50 14.65
CA GLU A 543 -14.38 1.87 15.82
C GLU A 543 -14.11 3.31 16.30
N ASP A 544 -13.02 3.93 15.84
CA ASP A 544 -12.67 5.28 16.24
C ASP A 544 -13.64 6.29 15.65
N SER A 545 -14.05 7.24 16.49
CA SER A 545 -14.82 8.41 16.05
C SER A 545 -14.03 9.35 15.10
N LYS A 546 -12.71 9.20 15.07
CA LYS A 546 -11.76 9.94 14.22
C LYS A 546 -11.32 9.07 13.06
N ARG A 547 -11.03 9.72 11.92
CA ARG A 547 -10.57 9.07 10.69
C ARG A 547 -9.47 9.87 10.02
N GLY A 548 -8.70 9.23 9.18
CA GLY A 548 -7.60 9.86 8.45
C GLY A 548 -6.37 8.96 8.37
N ASP A 549 -5.64 9.12 7.29
CA ASP A 549 -4.47 8.31 6.98
C ASP A 549 -3.46 9.13 6.17
N ALA A 550 -2.19 8.74 6.20
CA ALA A 550 -1.20 9.28 5.26
C ALA A 550 -1.56 8.79 3.85
N CYS A 551 -1.45 9.66 2.85
CA CYS A 551 -1.90 9.32 1.50
C CYS A 551 -0.88 9.67 0.43
N GLU A 552 -1.21 9.32 -0.81
CA GLU A 552 -0.41 9.57 -2.01
C GLU A 552 0.17 10.99 -2.02
N GLY A 553 1.49 11.10 -2.12
CA GLY A 553 2.24 12.37 -2.09
C GLY A 553 2.87 12.71 -0.73
N ASP A 554 2.46 12.05 0.36
CA ASP A 554 3.17 12.11 1.64
C ASP A 554 4.30 11.05 1.72
N SER A 555 4.33 10.09 0.80
CA SER A 555 5.35 9.05 0.68
C SER A 555 6.76 9.61 0.77
N GLY A 556 7.62 8.92 1.52
CA GLY A 556 8.97 9.37 1.85
C GLY A 556 9.04 10.48 2.92
N GLY A 557 7.91 11.06 3.30
CA GLY A 557 7.81 12.08 4.35
C GLY A 557 8.05 11.50 5.75
N PRO A 558 8.20 12.38 6.76
CA PRO A 558 8.52 11.97 8.11
C PRO A 558 7.28 11.56 8.92
N PHE A 559 7.41 10.48 9.68
CA PHE A 559 6.57 10.17 10.83
C PHE A 559 7.32 10.56 12.09
N VAL A 560 6.85 11.60 12.80
CA VAL A 560 7.55 12.18 13.95
C VAL A 560 6.76 12.02 15.24
N MET A 561 7.49 11.91 16.35
CA MET A 561 6.95 11.87 17.70
C MET A 561 7.73 12.83 18.59
N LYS A 562 7.06 13.46 19.55
CA LYS A 562 7.69 14.37 20.50
C LYS A 562 8.04 13.61 21.78
N ASN A 563 9.30 13.67 22.19
CA ASN A 563 9.76 13.06 23.43
C ASN A 563 9.49 14.00 24.62
N PRO A 564 8.68 13.61 25.61
CA PRO A 564 8.37 14.47 26.75
C PRO A 564 9.58 14.72 27.66
N ASP A 565 10.59 13.85 27.65
CA ASP A 565 11.72 13.93 28.60
C ASP A 565 12.75 15.02 28.24
N ASP A 566 13.02 15.21 26.95
CA ASP A 566 13.96 16.21 26.45
C ASP A 566 13.29 17.30 25.59
N ASN A 567 11.97 17.19 25.40
CA ASN A 567 11.14 18.12 24.62
C ASN A 567 11.59 18.23 23.15
N ARG A 568 12.19 17.18 22.57
CA ARG A 568 12.62 17.13 21.17
C ARG A 568 11.71 16.28 20.29
N TRP A 569 11.68 16.61 19.00
CA TRP A 569 11.01 15.83 17.96
C TRP A 569 11.94 14.80 17.31
N TYR A 570 11.49 13.56 17.28
CA TYR A 570 12.19 12.42 16.72
C TYR A 570 11.45 11.83 15.53
N GLN A 571 12.15 11.55 14.44
CA GLN A 571 11.60 10.81 13.31
C GLN A 571 11.68 9.30 13.58
N VAL A 572 10.54 8.71 13.96
CA VAL A 572 10.43 7.28 14.29
C VAL A 572 10.21 6.43 13.04
N GLY A 573 9.57 7.02 12.02
CA GLY A 573 9.28 6.34 10.77
C GLY A 573 9.43 7.20 9.51
N ILE A 574 9.40 6.51 8.37
CA ILE A 574 9.28 7.09 7.03
C ILE A 574 7.96 6.58 6.44
N VAL A 575 7.13 7.49 5.93
CA VAL A 575 5.88 7.15 5.22
C VAL A 575 6.24 6.30 4.00
N SER A 576 5.73 5.08 3.91
CA SER A 576 6.13 4.13 2.85
C SER A 576 4.97 3.86 1.89
N TRP A 577 4.07 2.93 2.22
CA TRP A 577 2.96 2.51 1.37
C TRP A 577 1.69 2.23 2.19
N GLY A 578 0.58 1.92 1.51
CA GLY A 578 -0.67 1.48 2.13
C GLY A 578 -1.57 0.78 1.11
N GLU A 579 -2.55 -0.01 1.57
CA GLU A 579 -3.52 -0.69 0.67
C GLU A 579 -4.65 0.24 0.19
N GLY A 580 -4.57 1.51 0.53
CA GLY A 580 -5.53 2.59 0.31
C GLY A 580 -5.44 3.60 1.45
N CYS A 581 -5.98 4.80 1.27
CA CYS A 581 -5.97 5.82 2.32
C CYS A 581 -7.31 5.79 3.08
N ASP A 582 -7.26 5.68 4.41
CA ASP A 582 -8.44 5.78 5.29
C ASP A 582 -9.53 4.72 5.00
N ARG A 583 -9.11 3.50 4.64
CA ARG A 583 -10.02 2.35 4.43
C ARG A 583 -10.28 1.59 5.72
N ASP A 584 -11.51 1.12 5.90
CA ASP A 584 -11.87 0.30 7.07
C ASP A 584 -11.01 -0.96 7.14
N GLY A 585 -10.40 -1.18 8.31
CA GLY A 585 -9.55 -2.33 8.59
C GLY A 585 -8.19 -2.30 7.90
N LYS A 586 -7.77 -1.16 7.37
CA LYS A 586 -6.45 -0.93 6.75
C LYS A 586 -5.74 0.24 7.41
N TYR A 587 -4.41 0.24 7.32
CA TYR A 587 -3.55 1.21 7.97
C TYR A 587 -2.43 1.69 7.02
N GLY A 588 -1.85 2.85 7.33
CA GLY A 588 -0.61 3.32 6.72
C GLY A 588 0.58 2.52 7.23
N PHE A 589 1.51 2.16 6.34
CA PHE A 589 2.74 1.45 6.66
C PHE A 589 3.95 2.39 6.66
N TYR A 590 4.79 2.22 7.68
CA TYR A 590 5.95 3.06 7.92
C TYR A 590 7.20 2.22 8.13
N THR A 591 8.32 2.67 7.57
CA THR A 591 9.63 2.04 7.79
C THR A 591 10.25 2.58 9.08
N HIS A 592 10.66 1.70 10.01
CA HIS A 592 11.37 2.08 11.23
C HIS A 592 12.74 2.69 10.95
N VAL A 593 13.01 3.84 11.57
CA VAL A 593 14.30 4.55 11.40
C VAL A 593 15.38 4.05 12.36
N PHE A 594 15.02 3.67 13.60
CA PHE A 594 16.02 3.31 14.62
C PHE A 594 16.83 2.06 14.25
N ARG A 595 16.21 1.08 13.59
CA ARG A 595 16.87 -0.16 13.13
C ARG A 595 17.91 0.10 12.03
N LEU A 596 17.84 1.27 11.39
CA LEU A 596 18.68 1.62 10.24
C LEU A 596 19.74 2.66 10.61
N LYS A 597 19.86 3.05 11.89
CA LYS A 597 20.75 4.11 12.35
C LYS A 597 22.24 3.77 12.15
N LYS A 598 22.64 2.50 12.29
CA LYS A 598 24.03 2.08 12.04
C LYS A 598 24.35 1.97 10.55
N TRP A 599 23.39 1.59 9.71
CA TRP A 599 23.48 1.76 8.26
C TRP A 599 23.68 3.23 7.87
N LEU A 600 22.88 4.14 8.43
CA LEU A 600 23.01 5.58 8.19
C LEU A 600 24.42 6.06 8.52
N ARG A 601 24.96 5.70 9.70
CA ARG A 601 26.32 6.08 10.10
C ARG A 601 27.37 5.59 9.11
N LYS A 602 27.36 4.28 8.79
CA LYS A 602 28.33 3.70 7.83
C LYS A 602 28.25 4.37 6.45
N THR A 603 27.04 4.69 6.00
CA THR A 603 26.80 5.39 4.74
C THR A 603 27.32 6.83 4.76
N ILE A 604 27.02 7.57 5.81
CA ILE A 604 27.40 8.98 5.97
C ILE A 604 28.91 9.14 6.11
N GLU A 605 29.55 8.35 6.97
CA GLU A 605 31.01 8.38 7.16
C GLU A 605 31.76 8.13 5.85
N LYS A 606 31.18 7.28 4.99
CA LYS A 606 31.74 6.99 3.67
C LYS A 606 31.54 8.14 2.68
N HIS A 607 30.32 8.67 2.60
CA HIS A 607 29.91 9.51 1.48
C HIS A 607 29.93 11.02 1.78
N GLY A 608 30.03 11.42 3.04
CA GLY A 608 30.04 12.81 3.51
C GLY A 608 31.41 13.47 3.56
N ARG A 609 32.43 12.87 2.93
CA ARG A 609 33.75 13.48 2.72
C ARG A 609 33.86 14.09 1.32
#